data_AF-A0A2G9LUW0-F1
#
_entry.id   AF-A0A2G9LUW0-F1
#
_cell.length_a   1.000
_cell.length_b   1.000
_cell.length_c   1.000
_cell.angle_alpha   90.00
_cell.angle_beta   90.00
_cell.angle_gamma   90.00
#
_symmetry.space_group_name_H-M   'P 1'
#
loop_
_entity.id
_entity.type
_entity.pdbx_description
1 polymer ?
#
loop_
_entity_poly.entity_id
_entity_poly.type
_entity_poly.pdbx_seq_one_letter_code
_entity_poly.pdbx_strand_id
1 'polypeptide(L)'
;MLSEKKITDKTGQQLMDEFGNAIAAKEAFDPETYVKKHDLLAIGDLSELDGFCKEAIVENQKAIDDYKSGNEGALNFVVGQVMRKTRGKADPKEVIEKLKEMIQ
;
A
#
# COMPACT_ATOMS: atom_id res chain seq x y z
N MET A 1 6.62 -3.15 -15.78
CA MET A 1 6.35 -2.44 -14.51
C MET A 1 5.72 -3.34 -13.43
N LEU A 2 4.49 -3.85 -13.60
CA LEU A 2 3.86 -4.79 -12.65
C LEU A 2 4.63 -6.11 -12.54
N SER A 3 4.98 -6.72 -13.67
CA SER A 3 5.78 -7.95 -13.75
C SER A 3 7.18 -7.80 -13.14
N GLU A 4 7.71 -6.58 -13.10
CA GLU A 4 8.99 -6.23 -12.49
C GLU A 4 8.86 -5.80 -11.02
N LYS A 5 7.65 -5.86 -10.43
CA LYS A 5 7.34 -5.38 -9.08
C LYS A 5 7.70 -3.92 -8.81
N LYS A 6 7.81 -3.08 -9.85
CA LYS A 6 8.09 -1.63 -9.71
C LYS A 6 6.90 -0.85 -9.15
N ILE A 7 5.69 -1.38 -9.34
CA ILE A 7 4.42 -0.81 -8.89
C ILE A 7 3.51 -1.93 -8.38
N THR A 8 2.55 -1.59 -7.54
CA THR A 8 1.53 -2.53 -7.03
C THR A 8 0.35 -2.66 -8.00
N ASP A 9 -0.47 -3.70 -7.85
CA ASP A 9 -1.69 -3.89 -8.65
C ASP A 9 -2.64 -2.68 -8.58
N LYS A 10 -2.78 -2.08 -7.40
CA LYS A 10 -3.59 -0.88 -7.19
C LYS A 10 -3.05 0.33 -7.96
N THR A 11 -1.73 0.49 -7.96
CA THR A 11 -1.07 1.54 -8.76
C THR A 11 -1.26 1.28 -10.26
N GLY A 12 -1.22 0.01 -10.69
CA GLY A 12 -1.52 -0.39 -12.06
C GLY A 12 -2.94 -0.01 -12.49
N GLN A 13 -3.93 -0.21 -11.61
CA GLN A 13 -5.31 0.23 -11.87
C GLN A 13 -5.40 1.75 -12.00
N GLN A 14 -4.79 2.51 -11.09
CA GLN A 14 -4.76 3.97 -11.17
C GLN A 14 -4.12 4.47 -12.48
N LEU A 15 -3.02 3.83 -12.92
CA LEU A 15 -2.38 4.17 -14.20
C LEU A 15 -3.30 3.93 -15.40
N MET A 16 -4.09 2.86 -15.38
CA MET A 16 -5.03 2.55 -16.46
C MET A 16 -6.16 3.59 -16.54
N ASP A 17 -6.68 4.01 -15.38
CA ASP A 17 -7.71 5.06 -15.32
C ASP A 17 -7.18 6.38 -15.89
N GLU A 18 -5.96 6.77 -15.51
CA GLU A 18 -5.34 8.01 -15.97
C GLU A 18 -4.92 7.96 -17.43
N PHE A 19 -4.48 6.80 -17.92
CA PHE A 19 -4.29 6.57 -19.34
C PHE A 19 -5.59 6.77 -20.12
N GLY A 20 -6.71 6.23 -19.62
CA GLY A 20 -8.04 6.42 -20.21
C GLY A 20 -8.43 7.90 -20.29
N ASN A 21 -8.19 8.67 -19.22
CA ASN A 21 -8.44 10.11 -19.17
C ASN A 21 -7.59 10.88 -20.20
N ALA A 22 -6.30 10.56 -20.29
CA ALA A 22 -5.39 11.21 -21.24
C ALA A 22 -5.80 10.93 -22.69
N ILE A 23 -6.19 9.69 -23.00
CA ILE A 23 -6.70 9.33 -24.33
C ILE A 23 -7.98 10.12 -24.66
N ALA A 24 -8.92 10.24 -23.71
CA ALA A 24 -10.14 11.03 -23.89
C ALA A 24 -9.82 12.53 -24.13
N ALA A 25 -8.78 13.06 -23.48
CA ALA A 25 -8.30 14.43 -23.66
C ALA A 25 -7.40 14.63 -24.91
N LYS A 26 -7.06 13.54 -25.63
CA LYS A 26 -6.08 13.53 -26.74
C LYS A 26 -4.68 14.00 -26.34
N GLU A 27 -4.29 13.70 -25.11
CA GLU A 27 -2.96 14.01 -24.56
C GLU A 27 -2.05 12.78 -24.61
N ALA A 28 -0.74 13.02 -24.72
CA ALA A 28 0.25 11.96 -24.59
C ALA A 28 0.39 11.56 -23.12
N PHE A 29 0.41 10.25 -22.84
CA PHE A 29 0.59 9.70 -21.51
C PHE A 29 1.80 8.76 -21.49
N ASP A 30 2.74 9.03 -20.59
CA ASP A 30 3.86 8.15 -20.31
C ASP A 30 3.73 7.58 -18.89
N PRO A 31 3.44 6.26 -18.75
CA PRO A 31 3.29 5.62 -17.45
C PRO A 31 4.51 5.78 -16.54
N GLU A 32 5.74 5.74 -17.09
CA GLU A 32 6.95 5.84 -16.28
C GLU A 32 7.11 7.24 -15.66
N THR A 33 6.89 8.28 -16.47
CA THR A 33 6.92 9.67 -16.00
C THR A 33 5.81 9.94 -14.99
N TYR A 34 4.60 9.40 -15.20
CA TYR A 34 3.50 9.55 -14.26
C TYR A 34 3.85 8.91 -12.90
N VAL A 35 4.33 7.67 -12.90
CA VAL A 35 4.73 6.99 -11.65
C VAL A 35 5.79 7.77 -10.89
N LYS A 36 6.81 8.30 -11.57
CA LYS A 36 7.88 9.08 -10.94
C LYS A 36 7.38 10.43 -10.40
N LYS A 37 6.55 11.15 -11.16
CA LYS A 37 6.00 12.46 -10.75
C LYS A 37 5.05 12.35 -9.55
N HIS A 38 4.31 11.26 -9.45
CA HIS A 38 3.31 11.03 -8.42
C HIS A 38 3.81 10.18 -7.25
N ASP A 39 5.11 9.85 -7.23
CA ASP A 39 5.73 9.01 -6.20
C ASP A 39 5.00 7.67 -6.00
N LEU A 40 4.64 7.00 -7.10
CA LEU A 40 3.82 5.77 -7.08
C LEU A 40 4.65 4.49 -7.19
N LEU A 41 5.96 4.57 -6.98
CA LEU A 41 6.79 3.38 -6.94
C LEU A 41 6.39 2.53 -5.74
N ALA A 42 6.41 1.21 -5.92
CA ALA A 42 6.18 0.29 -4.83
C ALA A 42 7.23 0.52 -3.73
N ILE A 43 6.80 0.47 -2.47
CA ILE A 43 7.70 0.50 -1.33
C ILE A 43 8.47 -0.82 -1.36
N GLY A 44 9.72 -0.77 -1.80
CA GLY A 44 10.62 -1.91 -1.85
C GLY A 44 11.58 -1.99 -0.67
N ASP A 45 11.68 -0.93 0.14
CA ASP A 45 12.51 -0.91 1.33
C ASP A 45 11.69 -1.36 2.55
N LEU A 46 12.09 -2.50 3.11
CA LEU A 46 11.49 -3.06 4.33
C LEU A 46 11.52 -2.07 5.49
N SER A 47 12.52 -1.17 5.54
CA SER A 47 12.63 -0.19 6.62
C SER A 47 11.61 0.95 6.52
N GLU A 48 11.18 1.33 5.31
CA GLU A 48 10.10 2.30 5.11
C GLU A 48 8.73 1.69 5.49
N LEU A 49 8.49 0.45 5.06
CA LEU A 49 7.28 -0.28 5.44
C LEU A 49 7.17 -0.48 6.95
N ASP A 50 8.28 -0.77 7.63
CA ASP A 50 8.34 -0.92 9.08
C ASP A 50 7.91 0.35 9.82
N GLY A 51 8.27 1.52 9.30
CA GLY A 51 7.84 2.81 9.85
C GLY A 51 6.32 2.95 9.83
N PHE A 52 5.70 2.70 8.67
CA PHE A 52 4.24 2.77 8.53
C PHE A 52 3.50 1.73 9.37
N CYS A 53 4.03 0.51 9.46
CA CYS A 53 3.45 -0.55 10.30
C CYS A 53 3.51 -0.19 11.79
N LYS A 54 4.64 0.33 12.28
CA LYS A 54 4.78 0.78 13.68
C LYS A 54 3.82 1.91 14.01
N GLU A 55 3.72 2.90 13.13
CA GLU A 55 2.80 4.02 13.30
C GLU A 55 1.35 3.53 13.35
N ALA A 56 0.96 2.63 12.43
CA ALA A 56 -0.38 2.05 12.42
C ALA A 56 -0.68 1.22 13.67
N ILE A 57 0.29 0.48 14.21
CA ILE A 57 0.14 -0.26 15.49
C ILE A 57 -0.13 0.73 16.64
N VAL A 58 0.70 1.76 16.77
CA VAL A 58 0.59 2.76 17.86
C VAL A 58 -0.74 3.50 17.81
N GLU A 59 -1.18 3.92 16.62
CA GLU A 59 -2.46 4.62 16.44
C GLU A 59 -3.68 3.72 16.66
N ASN A 60 -3.54 2.41 16.50
CA ASN A 60 -4.65 1.46 16.49
C ASN A 60 -4.50 0.35 17.54
N GLN A 61 -3.93 0.68 18.71
CA GLN A 61 -3.65 -0.29 19.78
C GLN A 61 -4.86 -1.16 20.15
N LYS A 62 -6.06 -0.57 20.20
CA LYS A 62 -7.30 -1.32 20.48
C LYS A 62 -7.55 -2.44 19.46
N ALA A 63 -7.31 -2.19 18.17
CA ALA A 63 -7.48 -3.21 17.13
C ALA A 63 -6.43 -4.32 17.25
N ILE A 64 -5.22 -3.99 17.73
CA ILE A 64 -4.18 -4.98 18.04
C ILE A 64 -4.60 -5.85 19.22
N ASP A 65 -5.16 -5.27 20.28
CA ASP A 65 -5.63 -6.01 21.45
C ASP A 65 -6.83 -6.91 21.11
N ASP A 66 -7.76 -6.42 20.28
CA ASP A 66 -8.88 -7.20 19.75
C ASP A 66 -8.38 -8.39 18.91
N TYR A 67 -7.36 -8.18 18.06
CA TYR A 67 -6.73 -9.25 17.30
C TYR A 67 -6.10 -10.31 18.21
N LYS A 68 -5.34 -9.88 19.22
CA LYS A 68 -4.73 -10.78 20.22
C LYS A 68 -5.76 -11.56 21.03
N SER A 69 -6.98 -11.03 21.17
CA SER A 69 -8.11 -11.68 21.85
C SER A 69 -8.87 -12.67 20.95
N GLY A 70 -8.43 -12.87 19.70
CA GLY A 70 -8.98 -13.84 18.76
C GLY A 70 -9.88 -13.24 17.66
N ASN A 71 -10.02 -11.91 17.59
CA ASN A 71 -10.74 -11.27 16.49
C ASN A 71 -9.80 -11.01 15.29
N GLU A 72 -9.65 -12.02 14.43
CA GLU A 72 -8.80 -11.92 13.24
C GLU A 72 -9.14 -10.74 12.32
N GLY A 73 -10.41 -10.31 12.30
CA GLY A 73 -10.87 -9.18 11.50
C GLY A 73 -10.29 -7.83 11.94
N ALA A 74 -9.87 -7.69 13.19
CA ALA A 74 -9.28 -6.47 13.71
C ALA A 74 -7.92 -6.16 13.07
N LEU A 75 -7.15 -7.19 12.68
CA LEU A 75 -5.89 -7.00 11.96
C LEU A 75 -6.12 -6.40 10.57
N ASN A 76 -7.17 -6.80 9.86
CA ASN A 76 -7.51 -6.26 8.53
C ASN A 76 -7.81 -4.76 8.57
N PHE A 77 -8.33 -4.25 9.69
CA PHE A 77 -8.50 -2.81 9.88
C PHE A 77 -7.15 -2.09 9.92
N VAL A 78 -6.19 -2.62 10.69
CA VAL A 78 -4.83 -2.05 10.78
C VAL A 78 -4.09 -2.14 9.44
N VAL A 79 -4.23 -3.26 8.72
CA VAL A 79 -3.75 -3.40 7.34
C VAL A 79 -4.31 -2.28 6.46
N GLY A 80 -5.61 -2.00 6.56
CA GLY A 80 -6.26 -0.90 5.86
C GLY A 80 -5.65 0.48 6.19
N GLN A 81 -5.27 0.72 7.44
CA GLN A 81 -4.58 1.97 7.85
C GLN A 81 -3.19 2.07 7.21
N VAL A 82 -2.39 1.00 7.25
CA VAL A 82 -1.08 0.96 6.58
C VAL A 82 -1.22 1.20 5.08
N MET A 83 -2.19 0.54 4.43
CA MET A 83 -2.45 0.72 3.00
C MET A 83 -2.87 2.16 2.64
N ARG A 84 -3.53 2.88 3.54
CA ARG A 84 -3.85 4.30 3.37
C ARG A 84 -2.63 5.19 3.51
N LYS A 85 -1.82 4.99 4.56
CA LYS A 85 -0.58 5.76 4.80
C LYS A 85 0.41 5.60 3.64
N THR A 86 0.53 4.39 3.13
CA THR A 86 1.38 4.06 1.97
C THR A 86 0.75 4.42 0.63
N ARG A 87 -0.49 4.94 0.60
CA ARG A 87 -1.26 5.24 -0.62
C ARG A 87 -1.38 4.07 -1.60
N GLY A 88 -1.35 2.83 -1.10
CA GLY A 88 -1.38 1.64 -1.95
C GLY A 88 -0.04 1.24 -2.57
N LYS A 89 1.06 1.87 -2.15
CA LYS A 89 2.42 1.55 -2.62
C LYS A 89 3.01 0.32 -1.94
N ALA A 90 2.44 -0.14 -0.83
CA ALA A 90 2.82 -1.40 -0.19
C ALA A 90 1.97 -2.57 -0.72
N ASP A 91 2.53 -3.79 -0.69
CA ASP A 91 1.76 -5.00 -0.95
C ASP A 91 0.96 -5.41 0.31
N PRO A 92 -0.36 -5.62 0.22
CA PRO A 92 -1.18 -6.01 1.37
C PRO A 92 -0.71 -7.29 2.08
N LYS A 93 -0.15 -8.26 1.35
CA LYS A 93 0.37 -9.50 1.92
C LYS A 93 1.62 -9.22 2.72
N GLU A 94 2.53 -8.42 2.20
CA GLU A 94 3.74 -8.00 2.93
C GLU A 94 3.38 -7.21 4.19
N VAL A 95 2.38 -6.31 4.11
CA VAL A 95 1.85 -5.59 5.28
C VAL A 95 1.32 -6.54 6.33
N ILE A 96 0.49 -7.53 5.95
CA ILE A 96 -0.09 -8.50 6.88
C ILE A 96 1.01 -9.28 7.60
N GLU A 97 1.98 -9.81 6.86
CA GLU A 97 3.06 -10.61 7.44
C GLU A 97 3.91 -9.74 8.38
N LYS A 98 4.25 -8.52 7.97
CA LYS A 98 5.00 -7.60 8.82
C LYS A 98 4.26 -7.23 10.10
N LEU A 99 2.96 -6.94 10.01
CA LEU A 99 2.16 -6.62 11.19
C LEU A 99 2.10 -7.81 12.15
N LYS A 100 1.94 -9.05 11.66
CA LYS A 100 1.99 -10.25 12.51
C LYS A 100 3.34 -10.39 13.19
N GLU A 101 4.45 -10.24 12.46
CA GLU A 101 5.81 -10.30 13.03
C GLU A 101 6.02 -9.29 14.16
N MET A 102 5.43 -8.08 14.05
CA MET A 102 5.60 -7.02 15.04
C MET A 102 4.74 -7.17 16.29
N ILE A 103 3.64 -7.92 16.24
CA ILE A 103 2.67 -8.02 17.34
C ILE A 103 2.63 -9.38 18.02
N GLN A 104 3.26 -10.40 17.42
CA GLN A 104 3.47 -11.72 18.02
C GLN A 104 4.40 -11.66 19.22
#